data_AF-A0A9E4CGM8-F1
#
_entry.id   AF-A0A9E4CGM8-F1
#
_cell.length_a   1.000
_cell.length_b   1.000
_cell.length_c   1.000
_cell.angle_alpha   90.00
_cell.angle_beta   90.00
_cell.angle_gamma   90.00
#
_symmetry.space_group_name_H-M   'P 1'
#
loop_
_entity.id
_entity.type
_entity.pdbx_description
1 polymer ?
#
loop_
_entity_poly.entity_id
_entity_poly.type
_entity_poly.pdbx_seq_one_letter_code
_entity_poly.pdbx_strand_id
1 'polypeptide(L)' 'MDWQLQLITLYEYVYHCYHNELWVYSQRMSNNSKPIFTDVEAITIYLFGLINKHRELSDIYRYTCNHLLDWFPNLPAY' A
#
# COMPACT_ATOMS: atom_id res chain seq x y z
N MET A 1 -17.49 2.22 -10.72
CA MET A 1 -16.46 3.23 -10.42
C MET A 1 -15.26 2.90 -11.27
N ASP A 2 -14.57 3.93 -11.77
CA ASP A 2 -13.25 3.76 -12.37
C ASP A 2 -12.29 3.18 -11.30
N TRP A 3 -11.60 2.09 -11.61
CA TRP A 3 -10.69 1.41 -10.66
C TRP A 3 -9.54 2.34 -10.25
N GLN A 4 -9.13 3.26 -11.14
CA GLN A 4 -8.11 4.27 -10.83
C GLN A 4 -8.60 5.22 -9.76
N LEU A 5 -9.81 5.74 -9.91
CA LEU A 5 -10.42 6.63 -8.93
C LEU A 5 -10.55 5.91 -7.57
N GLN A 6 -10.94 4.64 -7.58
CA GLN A 6 -11.03 3.84 -6.36
C GLN A 6 -9.66 3.67 -5.68
N LEU A 7 -8.60 3.41 -6.45
CA LEU A 7 -7.23 3.32 -5.91
C LEU A 7 -6.77 4.66 -5.32
N ILE A 8 -7.01 5.76 -6.04
CA ILE A 8 -6.64 7.12 -5.60
C ILE A 8 -7.37 7.48 -4.30
N THR A 9 -8.70 7.28 -4.25
CA THR A 9 -9.50 7.55 -3.05
C THR A 9 -9.04 6.71 -1.86
N LEU A 10 -8.73 5.43 -2.09
CA LEU A 10 -8.21 4.57 -1.03
C LEU A 10 -6.84 5.05 -0.53
N TYR A 11 -5.93 5.39 -1.44
CA TYR A 11 -4.60 5.90 -1.08
C TYR A 11 -4.70 7.18 -0.25
N GLU A 12 -5.52 8.14 -0.68
CA GLU A 12 -5.76 9.40 0.05
C GLU A 12 -6.32 9.12 1.45
N TYR A 13 -7.30 8.24 1.56
CA TYR A 13 -7.88 7.84 2.84
C TYR A 13 -6.82 7.22 3.79
N VAL A 14 -6.05 6.25 3.29
CA VAL A 14 -4.98 5.60 4.06
C VAL A 14 -3.91 6.62 4.49
N TYR A 15 -3.54 7.54 3.59
CA TYR A 15 -2.58 8.60 3.89
C TYR A 15 -3.05 9.46 5.07
N HIS A 16 -4.32 9.88 5.08
CA HIS A 16 -4.89 10.66 6.18
C HIS A 16 -4.93 9.86 7.49
N CYS A 17 -5.41 8.61 7.46
CA CYS A 17 -5.43 7.76 8.65
C CYS A 17 -4.00 7.54 9.21
N TYR A 18 -3.03 7.33 8.33
CA TYR A 18 -1.65 7.12 8.75
C TYR A 18 -1.07 8.35 9.43
N HIS A 19 -1.19 9.53 8.82
CA HIS A 19 -0.63 10.76 9.37
C HIS A 19 -1.34 11.27 10.62
N ASN A 20 -2.63 10.98 10.79
CA ASN A 20 -3.38 11.42 11.96
C ASN A 20 -3.20 10.48 13.15
N GLU A 21 -3.15 9.16 12.92
CA GLU A 21 -3.30 8.18 14.01
C GLU A 21 -2.28 7.03 13.95
N LEU A 22 -2.01 6.44 12.78
CA LEU A 22 -1.27 5.17 12.71
C LEU A 22 0.26 5.32 12.76
N TRP A 23 0.81 6.48 12.40
CA TRP A 23 2.27 6.67 12.31
C TRP A 23 2.96 6.43 13.65
N VAL A 24 2.31 6.78 14.77
CA VAL A 24 2.85 6.60 16.13
C VAL A 24 3.08 5.12 16.44
N TYR A 25 2.18 4.25 15.97
CA TYR A 25 2.28 2.80 16.16
C TYR A 25 3.25 2.14 15.18
N SER A 26 3.66 2.83 14.12
CA SER A 26 4.47 2.30 13.03
C SER A 26 5.93 2.82 13.07
N GLN A 27 6.33 3.49 14.16
CA GLN A 27 7.64 4.10 14.27
C GLN A 27 8.76 3.04 14.34
N ARG A 28 9.67 3.07 13.36
CA ARG A 28 10.81 2.15 13.26
C ARG A 28 12.03 2.75 13.98
N MET A 29 12.59 2.02 14.96
CA MET A 29 13.81 2.41 15.70
C MET A 29 15.09 1.77 15.14
N SER A 30 15.11 1.43 13.85
CA SER A 30 16.28 0.84 13.17
C SER A 30 16.91 1.83 12.19
N ASN A 31 18.08 1.49 11.65
CA ASN A 31 18.73 2.26 10.58
C ASN A 31 17.85 2.37 9.32
N ASN A 32 16.90 1.44 9.13
CA ASN A 32 15.91 1.49 8.06
C ASN A 32 14.60 2.15 8.52
N SER A 33 14.71 3.30 9.22
CA SER A 33 13.56 4.01 9.78
C SER A 33 12.73 4.77 8.75
N LYS A 34 13.23 4.90 7.51
CA LYS A 34 12.59 5.62 6.41
C LYS A 34 12.70 4.79 5.12
N PRO A 35 11.93 3.71 4.98
CA PRO A 35 11.93 2.91 3.77
C PRO A 35 11.41 3.73 2.58
N ILE A 36 11.94 3.45 1.38
CA ILE A 36 11.50 4.08 0.12
C ILE A 36 10.05 3.69 -0.18
N PHE A 37 9.71 2.41 0.02
CA PHE A 37 8.33 1.93 0.00
C PHE A 37 7.69 2.16 1.37
N THR A 38 6.68 3.01 1.38
CA THR A 38 6.07 3.54 2.60
C THR A 38 5.04 2.58 3.18
N ASP A 39 4.76 2.73 4.48
CA ASP A 39 3.69 1.98 5.12
C ASP A 39 2.30 2.33 4.52
N VAL A 40 2.12 3.57 4.03
CA VAL A 40 0.90 4.00 3.31
C VAL A 40 0.71 3.19 2.03
N GLU A 41 1.75 3.04 1.23
CA GLU A 41 1.70 2.22 0.00
C GLU A 41 1.42 0.75 0.34
N ALA A 42 2.09 0.21 1.37
CA ALA A 42 1.90 -1.17 1.82
C ALA A 42 0.44 -1.45 2.23
N ILE A 43 -0.13 -0.57 3.07
CA ILE A 43 -1.52 -0.68 3.53
C ILE A 43 -2.48 -0.52 2.35
N THR A 44 -2.22 0.43 1.45
CA THR A 44 -3.07 0.69 0.29
C THR A 44 -3.16 -0.53 -0.62
N ILE A 45 -2.02 -1.14 -1.00
CA ILE A 45 -1.99 -2.32 -1.85
C ILE A 45 -2.72 -3.49 -1.20
N TYR A 46 -2.52 -3.71 0.10
CA TYR A 46 -3.19 -4.77 0.83
C TYR A 46 -4.71 -4.60 0.83
N LEU A 47 -5.21 -3.42 1.19
CA LEU A 47 -6.65 -3.12 1.20
C LEU A 47 -7.25 -3.16 -0.21
N PHE A 48 -6.54 -2.61 -1.21
CA PHE A 48 -7.00 -2.65 -2.59
C PHE A 48 -7.14 -4.08 -3.10
N GLY A 49 -6.16 -4.94 -2.79
CA GLY A 49 -6.20 -6.37 -3.09
C GLY A 49 -7.40 -7.06 -2.46
N LEU A 50 -7.68 -6.80 -1.17
CA LEU A 50 -8.85 -7.34 -0.48
C LEU A 50 -10.17 -6.89 -1.11
N ILE A 51 -10.31 -5.61 -1.49
CA ILE A 51 -11.51 -5.10 -2.17
C ILE A 51 -11.70 -5.80 -3.52
N ASN A 52 -10.61 -6.10 -4.22
CA ASN A 52 -10.60 -6.86 -5.48
C ASN A 52 -10.66 -8.39 -5.26
N LYS A 53 -10.98 -8.85 -4.06
CA LYS A 53 -11.19 -10.27 -3.68
C LYS A 53 -9.93 -11.15 -3.77
N HIS A 54 -8.74 -10.56 -3.79
CA HIS A 54 -7.50 -11.31 -3.57
C HIS A 54 -7.38 -11.62 -2.08
N ARG A 55 -7.32 -12.92 -1.73
CA ARG A 55 -7.32 -13.39 -0.33
C ARG A 55 -5.93 -13.71 0.19
N GLU A 56 -5.03 -14.12 -0.71
CA GLU A 56 -3.66 -14.45 -0.35
C GLU A 56 -2.72 -13.27 -0.60
N LEU A 57 -1.72 -13.11 0.27
CA LEU A 57 -0.72 -12.05 0.12
C LEU A 57 0.07 -12.20 -1.20
N SER A 58 0.35 -13.44 -1.60
CA SER A 58 0.97 -13.79 -2.88
C SER A 58 0.16 -13.29 -4.07
N ASP A 59 -1.17 -13.44 -4.01
CA ASP A 59 -2.07 -12.98 -5.06
C ASP A 59 -2.14 -11.46 -5.15
N ILE A 60 -2.22 -10.78 -4.00
CA ILE A 60 -2.19 -9.31 -3.92
C ILE A 60 -0.87 -8.80 -4.51
N TYR A 61 0.26 -9.37 -4.08
CA TYR A 61 1.58 -8.97 -4.55
C TYR A 61 1.73 -9.16 -6.07
N ARG A 62 1.34 -10.33 -6.57
CA ARG A 62 1.38 -10.64 -8.01
C ARG A 62 0.49 -9.71 -8.82
N TYR A 63 -0.72 -9.41 -8.33
CA TYR A 63 -1.62 -8.47 -8.97
C TYR A 63 -0.99 -7.07 -9.06
N THR A 64 -0.41 -6.58 -7.96
CA THR A 64 0.28 -5.29 -7.92
C THR A 64 1.45 -5.23 -8.88
N CYS A 65 2.29 -6.26 -8.92
CA CYS A 65 3.41 -6.35 -9.86
C CYS A 65 2.95 -6.28 -11.32
N ASN A 66 1.85 -6.97 -11.65
CA ASN A 66 1.39 -7.09 -13.04
C ASN A 66 0.61 -5.87 -13.53
N HIS A 67 -0.04 -5.13 -12.63
CA HIS A 67 -1.05 -4.13 -13.02
C HIS A 67 -0.83 -2.74 -12.42
N LEU A 68 -0.09 -2.62 -11.31
CA LEU A 68 0.03 -1.39 -10.54
C LEU A 68 1.49 -0.93 -10.36
N LEU A 69 2.46 -1.55 -11.04
CA LEU A 69 3.88 -1.24 -10.86
C LEU A 69 4.22 0.22 -11.20
N ASP A 70 3.54 0.80 -12.20
CA ASP A 70 3.68 2.22 -12.56
C ASP A 70 3.25 3.17 -11.43
N TRP A 71 2.33 2.71 -10.57
CA TRP A 71 1.84 3.46 -9.42
C TRP A 71 2.66 3.20 -8.15
N PHE A 72 3.30 2.03 -8.05
CA PHE A 72 4.12 1.61 -6.92
C PHE A 72 5.50 1.14 -7.38
N PRO A 73 6.33 2.05 -7.93
CA PRO A 73 7.59 1.68 -8.58
C PRO A 73 8.64 1.10 -7.62
N ASN A 74 8.50 1.38 -6.32
CA ASN A 74 9.42 0.93 -5.28
C ASN A 74 8.94 -0.35 -4.57
N LEU A 75 7.96 -1.07 -5.13
CA LEU A 75 7.46 -2.30 -4.55
C LEU A 75 8.63 -3.28 -4.30
N PRO A 76 8.88 -3.69 -3.05
CA PRO A 76 10.03 -4.53 -2.73
C PRO A 76 9.84 -5.94 -3.30
N ALA A 77 10.89 -6.49 -3.91
CA ALA A 77 10.96 -7.90 -4.23
C ALA A 77 11.28 -8.67 -2.94
N TYR A 78 10.32 -9.47 -2.46
CA TYR A 78 10.50 -10.36 -1.32
C TYR A 78 10.68 -11.81 -1.77
#